data_AF-A0A1G4PWJ6-F1
#
_entry.id   AF-A0A1G4PWJ6-F1
#
_cell.length_a   1.000
_cell.length_b   1.000
_cell.length_c   1.000
_cell.angle_alpha   90.00
_cell.angle_beta   90.00
_cell.angle_gamma   90.00
#
_symmetry.space_group_name_H-M   'P 1'
#
loop_
_entity.id
_entity.type
_entity.pdbx_description
1 polymer ?
#
loop_
_entity_poly.entity_id
_entity_poly.type
_entity_poly.pdbx_seq_one_letter_code
_entity_poly.pdbx_strand_id
1 'polypeptide(L)'
;MKKEPSPFHICYNKRMNKKIRISYKSFFTMAIVYLALPVVLFFLGYLKIYISIPLSVILIASVVLAVRDCTKGPDKTITEVKDVGFPAAFIAATAVFAIVVTVTNGVGEYMWGPYDHAFRRAILNDLIDYKWPIVYDSAKQSNEIVRALLNLNGDQGFVYYFTYWMPAALIGKIAGFTAGNIALIIWNSIGIFITITGMCIYIKRATYGTLVMYLCFGGLDVIPYLINEIIPYDGWFWIDGWVSHISYISNFNNLENVYHQVVPCYLIITMLLLARNNRSIGLTAGLIFAYSPWATFGMIVPAAVRLLSGDLRAEDRKKSVLNIFTFNNLAVPAVLLFVFGTYYSAKSDSMHDKGFVWDYYGSIPVFLLVYVLFLAVEVLPSFIFVYRRQRKNPMLWAAVAMLLICPLYKITESNDFTMRASMPALFILCIFMAQRISDYTAEDILLKRKNEKRKGVKEHIKMALFALVLIGMSYVTYYMTTVIYTSTFLTEERFTYDIVSFGDIAKPDYAEKIKDQFFVENPSETFFFKYLALSSHPQQ
;
A
#
# COMPACT_ATOMS: atom_id res chain seq x y z
N MET A 1 -16.50 45.94 -3.72
CA MET A 1 -15.86 44.60 -3.70
C MET A 1 -15.16 44.37 -5.03
N LYS A 2 -13.84 44.56 -5.09
CA LYS A 2 -13.03 44.28 -6.29
C LYS A 2 -12.82 42.76 -6.37
N LYS A 3 -13.25 42.13 -7.46
CA LYS A 3 -12.91 40.74 -7.80
C LYS A 3 -11.40 40.66 -7.99
N GLU A 4 -10.71 39.96 -7.10
CA GLU A 4 -9.33 39.53 -7.35
C GLU A 4 -9.32 38.56 -8.54
N PRO A 5 -8.40 38.72 -9.51
CA PRO A 5 -8.22 37.74 -10.57
C PRO A 5 -7.59 36.45 -10.01
N SER A 6 -8.23 35.32 -10.29
CA SER A 6 -7.73 33.97 -10.03
C SER A 6 -6.30 33.79 -10.59
N PRO A 7 -5.30 33.40 -9.77
CA PRO A 7 -3.93 33.20 -10.24
C PRO A 7 -3.70 31.86 -10.98
N PHE A 8 -4.76 31.11 -11.34
CA PHE A 8 -4.67 29.68 -11.69
C PHE A 8 -4.44 29.35 -13.18
N HIS A 9 -4.01 30.30 -14.01
CA HIS A 9 -3.55 29.99 -15.37
C HIS A 9 -2.03 30.01 -15.49
N ILE A 10 -1.35 29.04 -14.87
CA ILE A 10 0.11 28.92 -14.97
C ILE A 10 0.50 27.44 -15.12
N CYS A 11 0.86 27.02 -16.34
CA CYS A 11 2.25 26.72 -16.72
C CYS A 11 2.40 26.20 -18.18
N TYR A 12 3.56 26.53 -18.75
CA TYR A 12 4.28 25.95 -19.91
C TYR A 12 4.04 26.42 -21.35
N ASN A 13 5.17 26.53 -22.05
CA ASN A 13 5.44 27.04 -23.39
C ASN A 13 4.35 26.80 -24.44
N LYS A 14 4.08 27.85 -25.24
CA LYS A 14 3.16 27.87 -26.38
C LYS A 14 3.63 27.02 -27.59
N ARG A 15 4.77 26.32 -27.48
CA ARG A 15 5.25 25.34 -28.48
C ARG A 15 4.69 23.96 -28.14
N MET A 16 3.57 23.64 -28.79
CA MET A 16 3.12 22.29 -29.16
C MET A 16 3.48 21.16 -28.17
N ASN A 17 2.73 21.02 -27.08
CA ASN A 17 2.64 19.74 -26.36
C ASN A 17 1.16 19.38 -26.23
N LYS A 18 0.72 18.35 -26.99
CA LYS A 18 -0.62 17.77 -26.84
C LYS A 18 -0.81 17.39 -25.37
N LYS A 19 -1.79 18.04 -24.71
CA LYS A 19 -2.20 17.69 -23.36
C LYS A 19 -3.21 16.55 -23.46
N ILE A 20 -2.91 15.43 -22.81
CA ILE A 20 -3.85 14.32 -22.65
C ILE A 20 -4.70 14.65 -21.42
N ARG A 21 -6.01 14.68 -21.59
CA ARG A 21 -6.96 14.91 -20.49
C ARG A 21 -7.34 13.57 -19.90
N ILE A 22 -7.07 13.39 -18.61
CA ILE A 22 -7.54 12.22 -17.86
C ILE A 22 -8.75 12.67 -17.05
N SER A 23 -9.92 12.14 -17.40
CA SER A 23 -11.15 12.44 -16.66
C SER A 23 -11.11 11.76 -15.28
N TYR A 24 -11.72 12.40 -14.28
CA TYR A 24 -11.84 11.80 -12.94
C TYR A 24 -12.60 10.46 -12.98
N LYS A 25 -13.62 10.35 -13.84
CA LYS A 25 -14.37 9.09 -14.00
C LYS A 25 -13.47 7.97 -14.53
N SER A 26 -12.64 8.26 -15.53
CA SER A 26 -11.69 7.29 -16.08
C SER A 26 -10.68 6.84 -15.03
N PHE A 27 -10.09 7.78 -14.28
CA PHE A 27 -9.20 7.47 -13.16
C PHE A 27 -9.89 6.57 -12.13
N PHE A 28 -11.07 6.98 -11.63
CA PHE A 28 -11.80 6.23 -10.62
C PHE A 28 -12.14 4.83 -11.09
N THR A 29 -12.57 4.69 -12.36
CA THR A 29 -12.90 3.39 -12.97
C THR A 29 -11.68 2.47 -13.02
N MET A 30 -10.54 2.96 -13.53
CA MET A 30 -9.31 2.17 -13.58
C MET A 30 -8.86 1.75 -12.17
N ALA A 31 -8.92 2.68 -11.21
CA ALA A 31 -8.51 2.42 -9.84
C ALA A 31 -9.38 1.37 -9.14
N ILE A 32 -10.70 1.52 -9.20
CA ILE A 32 -11.61 0.58 -8.53
C ILE A 32 -11.61 -0.79 -9.20
N VAL A 33 -11.48 -0.86 -10.53
CA VAL A 33 -11.37 -2.14 -11.25
C VAL A 33 -10.06 -2.84 -10.92
N TYR A 34 -8.94 -2.10 -10.86
CA TYR A 34 -7.65 -2.63 -10.42
C TYR A 34 -7.75 -3.28 -9.02
N LEU A 35 -8.43 -2.61 -8.08
CA LEU A 35 -8.62 -3.13 -6.72
C LEU A 35 -9.65 -4.25 -6.60
N ALA A 36 -10.68 -4.29 -7.45
CA ALA A 36 -11.74 -5.28 -7.36
C ALA A 36 -11.44 -6.56 -8.15
N LEU A 37 -10.68 -6.48 -9.25
CA LEU A 37 -10.41 -7.62 -10.12
C LEU A 37 -9.73 -8.80 -9.37
N PRO A 38 -8.66 -8.60 -8.59
CA PRO A 38 -8.04 -9.70 -7.85
C PRO A 38 -9.00 -10.35 -6.83
N VAL A 39 -9.90 -9.57 -6.24
CA VAL A 39 -10.93 -10.07 -5.32
C VAL A 39 -11.97 -10.93 -6.05
N VAL A 40 -12.41 -10.50 -7.24
CA VAL A 40 -13.30 -11.31 -8.08
C VAL A 40 -12.62 -12.62 -8.49
N LEU A 41 -11.35 -12.58 -8.86
CA LEU A 41 -10.57 -13.78 -9.19
C LEU A 41 -10.44 -14.71 -7.98
N PHE A 42 -10.24 -14.17 -6.78
CA PHE A 42 -10.27 -14.96 -5.55
C PHE A 42 -11.64 -15.60 -5.34
N PHE A 43 -12.74 -14.86 -5.47
CA PHE A 43 -14.08 -15.44 -5.33
C PHE A 43 -14.30 -16.60 -6.31
N LEU A 44 -14.02 -16.39 -7.59
CA LEU A 44 -14.23 -17.40 -8.63
C LEU A 44 -13.29 -18.60 -8.52
N GLY A 45 -12.06 -18.39 -8.04
CA GLY A 45 -11.05 -19.43 -7.95
C GLY A 45 -11.07 -20.24 -6.65
N TYR A 46 -11.39 -19.59 -5.53
CA TYR A 46 -11.28 -20.21 -4.20
C TYR A 46 -12.61 -20.62 -3.59
N LEU A 47 -13.74 -20.03 -3.99
CA LEU A 47 -15.04 -20.32 -3.37
C LEU A 47 -15.89 -21.30 -4.20
N LYS A 48 -16.76 -22.06 -3.54
CA LYS A 48 -17.75 -22.91 -4.21
C LYS A 48 -18.61 -22.11 -5.18
N ILE A 49 -18.96 -22.70 -6.32
CA ILE A 49 -19.61 -22.00 -7.43
C ILE A 49 -20.92 -21.26 -7.04
N TYR A 50 -21.70 -21.85 -6.14
CA TYR A 50 -22.96 -21.28 -5.65
C TYR A 50 -22.76 -20.10 -4.67
N ILE A 51 -21.53 -19.88 -4.19
CA ILE A 51 -21.11 -18.73 -3.38
C ILE A 51 -20.37 -17.73 -4.27
N SER A 52 -19.44 -18.21 -5.10
CA SER A 52 -18.55 -17.37 -5.91
C SER A 52 -19.30 -16.50 -6.91
N ILE A 53 -20.28 -17.05 -7.63
CA ILE A 53 -21.05 -16.32 -8.65
C ILE A 53 -21.85 -15.18 -7.99
N PRO A 54 -22.71 -15.42 -6.97
CA PRO A 54 -23.43 -14.34 -6.31
C PRO A 54 -22.53 -13.24 -5.75
N LEU A 55 -21.45 -13.59 -5.05
CA LEU A 55 -20.55 -12.60 -4.44
C LEU A 55 -19.79 -11.79 -5.50
N SER A 56 -19.38 -12.43 -6.60
CA SER A 56 -18.74 -11.74 -7.73
C SER A 56 -19.71 -10.76 -8.40
N VAL A 57 -20.95 -11.17 -8.65
CA VAL A 57 -21.99 -10.30 -9.21
C VAL A 57 -22.28 -9.11 -8.29
N ILE A 58 -22.39 -9.35 -6.98
CA ILE A 58 -22.58 -8.29 -5.97
C ILE A 58 -21.44 -7.28 -6.04
N LEU A 59 -20.18 -7.74 -6.02
CA LEU A 59 -19.02 -6.86 -6.05
C LEU A 59 -18.94 -6.06 -7.36
N ILE A 60 -19.15 -6.72 -8.51
CA ILE A 60 -19.15 -6.06 -9.84
C ILE A 60 -20.26 -5.02 -9.93
N ALA A 61 -21.48 -5.36 -9.49
CA ALA A 61 -22.61 -4.42 -9.47
C ALA A 61 -22.31 -3.21 -8.58
N SER A 62 -21.73 -3.43 -7.39
CA SER A 62 -21.29 -2.37 -6.50
C SER A 62 -20.24 -1.45 -7.13
N VAL A 63 -19.28 -2.01 -7.86
CA VAL A 63 -18.28 -1.24 -8.63
C VAL A 63 -18.96 -0.40 -9.72
N VAL A 64 -19.88 -0.97 -10.50
CA VAL A 64 -20.62 -0.24 -11.54
C VAL A 64 -21.42 0.92 -10.93
N LEU A 65 -22.09 0.69 -9.80
CA LEU A 65 -22.83 1.73 -9.08
C LEU A 65 -21.89 2.83 -8.57
N ALA A 66 -20.73 2.48 -8.04
CA ALA A 66 -19.73 3.44 -7.57
C ALA A 66 -19.19 4.30 -8.72
N VAL A 67 -18.86 3.69 -9.88
CA VAL A 67 -18.41 4.41 -11.09
C VAL A 67 -19.48 5.34 -11.64
N ARG A 68 -20.75 4.94 -11.59
CA ARG A 68 -21.87 5.80 -12.00
C ARG A 68 -22.04 7.01 -11.10
N ASP A 69 -21.73 6.88 -9.81
CA ASP A 69 -21.93 7.91 -8.81
C ASP A 69 -20.67 8.74 -8.50
N CYS A 70 -19.48 8.34 -8.97
CA CYS A 70 -18.22 8.99 -8.60
C CYS A 70 -18.14 10.46 -9.03
N THR A 71 -18.76 10.85 -10.15
CA THR A 71 -18.79 12.24 -10.66
C THR A 71 -19.93 13.07 -10.08
N LYS A 72 -20.75 12.50 -9.20
CA LYS A 72 -21.88 13.19 -8.59
C LYS A 72 -21.48 13.68 -7.20
N GLY A 73 -21.89 14.91 -6.88
CA GLY A 73 -21.74 15.46 -5.54
C GLY A 73 -22.63 14.78 -4.51
N PRO A 74 -22.65 15.28 -3.27
CA PRO A 74 -23.49 14.77 -2.18
C PRO A 74 -24.99 14.79 -2.52
N ASP A 75 -25.46 15.82 -3.21
CA ASP A 75 -26.87 15.98 -3.64
C ASP A 75 -27.20 15.26 -4.96
N LYS A 76 -26.33 14.37 -5.41
CA LYS A 76 -26.45 13.59 -6.66
C LYS A 76 -26.44 14.42 -7.95
N THR A 77 -26.14 15.71 -7.87
CA THR A 77 -25.89 16.58 -9.02
C THR A 77 -24.53 16.27 -9.62
N ILE A 78 -24.40 16.39 -10.94
CA ILE A 78 -23.10 16.22 -11.61
C ILE A 78 -22.21 17.37 -11.16
N THR A 79 -21.07 17.03 -10.57
CA THR A 79 -20.03 18.03 -10.29
C THR A 79 -19.22 18.25 -11.56
N GLU A 80 -19.17 19.48 -12.07
CA GLU A 80 -18.25 19.83 -13.15
C GLU A 80 -16.82 19.60 -12.68
N VAL A 81 -16.17 18.58 -13.22
CA VAL A 81 -14.75 18.33 -12.97
C VAL A 81 -13.98 18.97 -14.12
N LYS A 82 -13.17 19.98 -13.81
CA LYS A 82 -12.14 20.42 -14.75
C LYS A 82 -11.11 19.29 -14.86
N ASP A 83 -11.06 18.64 -16.02
CA ASP A 83 -10.04 17.65 -16.33
C ASP A 83 -8.64 18.23 -16.07
N VAL A 84 -7.77 17.42 -15.47
CA VAL A 84 -6.35 17.78 -15.38
C VAL A 84 -5.70 17.36 -16.71
N GLY A 85 -5.21 18.34 -17.44
CA GLY A 85 -4.47 18.12 -18.68
C GLY A 85 -3.01 17.80 -18.37
N PHE A 86 -2.58 16.59 -18.69
CA PHE A 86 -1.22 16.11 -18.50
C PHE A 86 -0.41 16.23 -19.80
N PRO A 87 0.84 16.72 -19.77
CA PRO A 87 1.74 16.59 -20.91
C PRO A 87 1.96 15.11 -21.24
N ALA A 88 1.92 14.74 -22.53
CA ALA A 88 2.17 13.35 -22.96
C ALA A 88 3.53 12.82 -22.45
N ALA A 89 4.57 13.66 -22.48
CA ALA A 89 5.89 13.32 -21.94
C ALA A 89 5.86 12.99 -20.43
N PHE A 90 5.01 13.66 -19.64
CA PHE A 90 4.88 13.36 -18.21
C PHE A 90 4.18 12.02 -17.98
N ILE A 91 3.14 11.71 -18.76
CA ILE A 91 2.48 10.39 -18.71
C ILE A 91 3.47 9.29 -19.08
N ALA A 92 4.22 9.45 -20.18
CA ALA A 92 5.24 8.49 -20.59
C ALA A 92 6.32 8.33 -19.50
N ALA A 93 6.81 9.43 -18.93
CA ALA A 93 7.77 9.39 -17.83
C ALA A 93 7.22 8.68 -16.60
N THR A 94 5.93 8.87 -16.27
CA THR A 94 5.28 8.19 -15.14
C THR A 94 5.13 6.70 -15.39
N ALA A 95 4.81 6.29 -16.62
CA ALA A 95 4.73 4.88 -17.00
C ALA A 95 6.10 4.19 -16.95
N VAL A 96 7.13 4.83 -17.50
CA VAL A 96 8.53 4.34 -17.41
C VAL A 96 8.97 4.26 -15.96
N PHE A 97 8.71 5.30 -15.16
CA PHE A 97 9.00 5.32 -13.74
C PHE A 97 8.34 4.16 -12.99
N ALA A 98 7.06 3.88 -13.25
CA ALA A 98 6.35 2.78 -12.60
C ALA A 98 6.96 1.40 -12.92
N ILE A 99 7.40 1.19 -14.16
CA ILE A 99 8.10 -0.04 -14.58
C ILE A 99 9.46 -0.13 -13.90
N VAL A 100 10.26 0.95 -13.96
CA VAL A 100 11.59 0.98 -13.36
C VAL A 100 11.50 0.70 -11.86
N VAL A 101 10.64 1.40 -11.12
CA VAL A 101 10.45 1.18 -9.68
C VAL A 101 10.02 -0.25 -9.38
N THR A 102 9.12 -0.82 -10.18
CA THR A 102 8.67 -2.21 -10.00
C THR A 102 9.83 -3.18 -10.12
N VAL A 103 10.64 -3.07 -11.18
CA VAL A 103 11.77 -3.97 -11.43
C VAL A 103 12.89 -3.76 -10.42
N THR A 104 13.21 -2.50 -10.08
CA THR A 104 14.27 -2.19 -9.10
C THR A 104 13.93 -2.68 -7.71
N ASN A 105 12.65 -2.75 -7.36
CA ASN A 105 12.21 -3.23 -6.06
C ASN A 105 12.05 -4.77 -6.01
N GLY A 106 12.69 -5.49 -6.93
CA GLY A 106 12.72 -6.95 -6.95
C GLY A 106 11.41 -7.62 -7.37
N VAL A 107 10.38 -6.87 -7.82
CA VAL A 107 9.13 -7.49 -8.29
C VAL A 107 9.42 -8.30 -9.55
N GLY A 108 9.10 -9.58 -9.45
CA GLY A 108 9.39 -10.56 -10.49
C GLY A 108 10.84 -11.00 -10.59
N GLU A 109 11.70 -10.55 -9.67
CA GLU A 109 13.01 -11.16 -9.40
C GLU A 109 13.95 -11.11 -10.60
N TYR A 110 13.89 -10.03 -11.37
CA TYR A 110 14.91 -9.71 -12.37
C TYR A 110 16.07 -8.88 -11.79
N MET A 111 15.87 -8.30 -10.60
CA MET A 111 16.90 -7.68 -9.78
C MET A 111 16.91 -8.35 -8.40
N TRP A 112 18.04 -8.22 -7.70
CA TRP A 112 18.17 -8.70 -6.33
C TRP A 112 17.06 -8.11 -5.45
N GLY A 113 16.54 -8.93 -4.54
CA GLY A 113 15.58 -8.50 -3.54
C GLY A 113 15.91 -9.11 -2.18
N PRO A 114 15.40 -8.52 -1.09
CA PRO A 114 15.63 -9.01 0.26
C PRO A 114 15.02 -10.40 0.48
N TYR A 115 15.39 -11.00 1.61
CA TYR A 115 15.01 -12.36 2.04
C TYR A 115 13.55 -12.73 1.76
N ASP A 116 12.62 -11.81 2.01
CA ASP A 116 11.20 -12.07 1.81
C ASP A 116 10.79 -12.34 0.34
N HIS A 117 11.60 -11.93 -0.66
CA HIS A 117 11.30 -12.21 -2.07
C HIS A 117 11.27 -13.71 -2.36
N ALA A 118 12.10 -14.52 -1.68
CA ALA A 118 12.06 -15.97 -1.83
C ALA A 118 10.65 -16.55 -1.56
N PHE A 119 9.95 -16.04 -0.54
CA PHE A 119 8.57 -16.43 -0.27
C PHE A 119 7.61 -15.93 -1.35
N ARG A 120 7.81 -14.73 -1.90
CA ARG A 120 6.95 -14.15 -2.95
C ARG A 120 7.06 -14.92 -4.26
N ARG A 121 8.25 -15.45 -4.57
CA ARG A 121 8.42 -16.40 -5.66
C ARG A 121 7.54 -17.62 -5.47
N ALA A 122 7.68 -18.27 -4.31
CA ALA A 122 6.95 -19.48 -3.99
C ALA A 122 5.44 -19.25 -3.99
N ILE A 123 4.97 -18.10 -3.49
CA ILE A 123 3.56 -17.69 -3.58
C ILE A 123 3.08 -17.68 -5.04
N LEU A 124 3.80 -17.00 -5.95
CA LEU A 124 3.40 -16.96 -7.35
C LEU A 124 3.50 -18.33 -8.01
N ASN A 125 4.56 -19.08 -7.72
CA ASN A 125 4.78 -20.42 -8.26
C ASN A 125 3.64 -21.35 -7.88
N ASP A 126 3.29 -21.41 -6.60
CA ASP A 126 2.25 -22.31 -6.11
C ASP A 126 0.86 -21.87 -6.57
N LEU A 127 0.62 -20.54 -6.67
CA LEU A 127 -0.59 -20.02 -7.31
C LEU A 127 -0.72 -20.41 -8.77
N ILE A 128 0.38 -20.71 -9.48
CA ILE A 128 0.36 -21.17 -10.87
C ILE A 128 0.23 -22.70 -10.93
N ASP A 129 1.01 -23.44 -10.15
CA ASP A 129 1.14 -24.89 -10.30
C ASP A 129 0.02 -25.67 -9.60
N TYR A 130 -0.51 -25.19 -8.47
CA TYR A 130 -1.53 -25.90 -7.70
C TYR A 130 -2.95 -25.48 -8.09
N LYS A 131 -3.93 -26.39 -7.92
CA LYS A 131 -5.34 -26.03 -8.04
C LYS A 131 -5.72 -25.02 -6.96
N TRP A 132 -6.68 -24.14 -7.27
CA TRP A 132 -7.29 -23.25 -6.29
C TRP A 132 -8.55 -23.91 -5.69
N PRO A 133 -8.79 -23.82 -4.37
CA PRO A 133 -7.87 -23.36 -3.32
C PRO A 133 -6.66 -24.28 -3.16
N ILE A 134 -5.53 -23.72 -2.73
CA ILE A 134 -4.29 -24.48 -2.58
C ILE A 134 -4.30 -25.25 -1.27
N VAL A 135 -4.13 -26.56 -1.40
CA VAL A 135 -3.95 -27.51 -0.30
C VAL A 135 -2.80 -28.43 -0.69
N TYR A 136 -1.76 -28.47 0.13
CA TYR A 136 -0.58 -29.29 -0.08
C TYR A 136 -0.78 -30.68 0.52
N ASP A 137 -0.37 -31.70 -0.22
CA ASP A 137 -0.29 -33.07 0.28
C ASP A 137 1.06 -33.27 0.95
N SER A 138 1.04 -33.34 2.28
CA SER A 138 2.23 -33.49 3.11
C SER A 138 3.01 -34.78 2.83
N ALA A 139 2.37 -35.82 2.29
CA ALA A 139 3.04 -37.05 1.93
C ALA A 139 3.99 -36.88 0.73
N LYS A 140 3.80 -35.83 -0.07
CA LYS A 140 4.65 -35.51 -1.24
C LYS A 140 5.91 -34.72 -0.87
N GLN A 141 6.11 -34.36 0.40
CA GLN A 141 7.33 -33.68 0.86
C GLN A 141 8.57 -34.58 0.68
N SER A 142 9.42 -34.22 -0.27
CA SER A 142 10.58 -35.04 -0.66
C SER A 142 11.69 -35.03 0.38
N ASN A 143 11.89 -33.91 1.07
CA ASN A 143 12.93 -33.76 2.09
C ASN A 143 12.52 -34.41 3.42
N GLU A 144 13.20 -35.48 3.82
CA GLU A 144 12.90 -36.24 5.04
C GLU A 144 13.10 -35.43 6.32
N ILE A 145 14.10 -34.54 6.35
CA ILE A 145 14.37 -33.67 7.51
C ILE A 145 13.21 -32.69 7.68
N VAL A 146 12.77 -32.07 6.60
CA VAL A 146 11.60 -31.18 6.61
C VAL A 146 10.35 -31.92 7.06
N ARG A 147 10.12 -33.13 6.53
CA ARG A 147 8.96 -33.95 6.90
C ARG A 147 8.96 -34.26 8.40
N ALA A 148 10.12 -34.58 8.97
CA ALA A 148 10.28 -34.82 10.40
C ALA A 148 10.08 -33.54 11.23
N LEU A 149 10.68 -32.42 10.82
CA LEU A 149 10.57 -31.12 11.51
C LEU A 149 9.13 -30.61 11.59
N LEU A 150 8.42 -30.72 10.48
CA LEU A 150 7.08 -30.17 10.37
C LEU A 150 6.03 -31.05 11.06
N ASN A 151 6.35 -32.34 11.29
CA ASN A 151 5.45 -33.35 11.83
C ASN A 151 4.06 -33.31 11.12
N LEU A 152 4.08 -33.15 9.80
CA LEU A 152 2.87 -32.90 9.02
C LEU A 152 1.99 -34.15 9.01
N ASN A 153 0.93 -34.13 9.82
CA ASN A 153 -0.13 -35.13 9.77
C ASN A 153 -1.27 -34.55 8.94
N GLY A 154 -1.47 -35.09 7.73
CA GLY A 154 -2.53 -34.67 6.82
C GLY A 154 -2.21 -33.43 5.98
N ASP A 155 -3.19 -33.04 5.17
CA ASP A 155 -3.09 -31.95 4.20
C ASP A 155 -2.84 -30.59 4.87
N GLN A 156 -2.12 -29.69 4.17
CA GLN A 156 -1.84 -28.33 4.64
C GLN A 156 -2.52 -27.30 3.75
N GLY A 157 -3.45 -26.51 4.30
CA GLY A 157 -4.06 -25.39 3.58
C GLY A 157 -3.10 -24.22 3.46
N PHE A 158 -3.09 -23.55 2.31
CA PHE A 158 -2.30 -22.32 2.14
C PHE A 158 -3.15 -21.08 2.43
N VAL A 159 -2.77 -20.31 3.45
CA VAL A 159 -3.42 -19.05 3.81
C VAL A 159 -2.40 -17.92 3.88
N TYR A 160 -2.62 -16.90 3.06
CA TYR A 160 -1.88 -15.65 3.07
C TYR A 160 -2.66 -14.56 2.33
N TYR A 161 -2.25 -13.30 2.47
CA TYR A 161 -2.82 -12.16 1.73
C TYR A 161 -2.36 -12.10 0.25
N PHE A 162 -2.40 -13.24 -0.44
CA PHE A 162 -1.93 -13.38 -1.82
C PHE A 162 -2.91 -12.89 -2.90
N THR A 163 -4.05 -12.32 -2.51
CA THR A 163 -5.09 -11.87 -3.46
C THR A 163 -4.51 -11.01 -4.58
N TYR A 164 -3.51 -10.17 -4.28
CA TYR A 164 -2.80 -9.32 -5.24
C TYR A 164 -2.19 -10.07 -6.43
N TRP A 165 -1.72 -11.30 -6.23
CA TRP A 165 -1.05 -12.09 -7.26
C TRP A 165 -2.05 -12.79 -8.20
N MET A 166 -3.33 -12.85 -7.85
CA MET A 166 -4.34 -13.62 -8.60
C MET A 166 -4.39 -13.29 -10.11
N PRO A 167 -4.32 -12.02 -10.57
CA PRO A 167 -4.29 -11.72 -12.01
C PRO A 167 -3.06 -12.30 -12.72
N ALA A 168 -1.90 -12.16 -12.10
CA ALA A 168 -0.63 -12.67 -12.62
C ALA A 168 -0.61 -14.20 -12.61
N ALA A 169 -1.08 -14.81 -11.53
CA ALA A 169 -1.18 -16.26 -11.40
C ALA A 169 -2.15 -16.87 -12.42
N LEU A 170 -3.29 -16.22 -12.72
CA LEU A 170 -4.19 -16.69 -13.77
C LEU A 170 -3.52 -16.71 -15.14
N ILE A 171 -2.75 -15.66 -15.48
CA ILE A 171 -1.97 -15.63 -16.72
C ILE A 171 -0.91 -16.74 -16.71
N GLY A 172 -0.24 -16.93 -15.57
CA GLY A 172 0.75 -17.99 -15.39
C GLY A 172 0.17 -19.40 -15.50
N LYS A 173 -1.06 -19.65 -15.04
CA LYS A 173 -1.76 -20.93 -15.23
C LYS A 173 -1.97 -21.28 -16.70
N ILE A 174 -2.17 -20.27 -17.55
CA ILE A 174 -2.46 -20.46 -18.97
C ILE A 174 -1.16 -20.56 -19.78
N ALA A 175 -0.13 -19.79 -19.42
CA ALA A 175 1.05 -19.55 -20.24
C ALA A 175 2.40 -19.85 -19.54
N GLY A 176 2.37 -20.44 -18.35
CA GLY A 176 3.56 -20.81 -17.57
C GLY A 176 4.11 -19.70 -16.67
N PHE A 177 5.05 -20.08 -15.79
CA PHE A 177 5.62 -19.19 -14.76
C PHE A 177 6.16 -17.87 -15.32
N THR A 178 6.92 -17.90 -16.42
CA THR A 178 7.52 -16.69 -17.01
C THR A 178 6.45 -15.67 -17.41
N ALA A 179 5.34 -16.11 -18.01
CA ALA A 179 4.24 -15.23 -18.38
C ALA A 179 3.54 -14.65 -17.14
N GLY A 180 3.31 -15.48 -16.11
CA GLY A 180 2.77 -15.01 -14.83
C GLY A 180 3.69 -13.99 -14.16
N ASN A 181 4.99 -14.21 -14.20
CA ASN A 181 5.98 -13.32 -13.63
C ASN A 181 6.04 -11.94 -14.35
N ILE A 182 6.06 -11.94 -15.68
CA ILE A 182 5.96 -10.70 -16.47
C ILE A 182 4.62 -9.99 -16.20
N ALA A 183 3.53 -10.74 -16.10
CA ALA A 183 2.23 -10.18 -15.76
C ALA A 183 2.21 -9.53 -14.38
N LEU A 184 2.93 -10.08 -13.39
CA LEU A 184 3.06 -9.46 -12.06
C LEU A 184 3.76 -8.10 -12.12
N ILE A 185 4.82 -7.98 -12.93
CA ILE A 185 5.52 -6.70 -13.15
C ILE A 185 4.59 -5.68 -13.79
N ILE A 186 3.87 -6.07 -14.84
CA ILE A 186 2.92 -5.20 -15.53
C ILE A 186 1.81 -4.77 -14.55
N TRP A 187 1.25 -5.73 -13.80
CA TRP A 187 0.21 -5.49 -12.82
C TRP A 187 0.65 -4.47 -11.76
N ASN A 188 1.80 -4.69 -11.14
CA ASN A 188 2.35 -3.79 -10.14
C ASN A 188 2.63 -2.39 -10.70
N SER A 189 3.19 -2.31 -11.91
CA SER A 189 3.45 -1.04 -12.61
C SER A 189 2.16 -0.25 -12.89
N ILE A 190 1.07 -0.94 -13.26
CA ILE A 190 -0.24 -0.31 -13.47
C ILE A 190 -0.74 0.33 -12.16
N GLY A 191 -0.65 -0.39 -11.03
CA GLY A 191 -1.07 0.14 -9.73
C GLY A 191 -0.29 1.40 -9.30
N ILE A 192 1.04 1.39 -9.47
CA ILE A 192 1.90 2.56 -9.21
C ILE A 192 1.50 3.73 -10.12
N PHE A 193 1.36 3.48 -11.42
CA PHE A 193 1.01 4.50 -12.42
C PHE A 193 -0.35 5.17 -12.10
N ILE A 194 -1.38 4.37 -11.78
CA ILE A 194 -2.70 4.89 -11.43
C ILE A 194 -2.59 5.73 -10.15
N THR A 195 -1.87 5.26 -9.13
CA THR A 195 -1.71 5.98 -7.87
C THR A 195 -1.07 7.35 -8.06
N ILE A 196 0.06 7.42 -8.76
CA ILE A 196 0.75 8.68 -9.05
C ILE A 196 -0.13 9.63 -9.87
N THR A 197 -0.87 9.10 -10.85
CA THR A 197 -1.84 9.88 -11.61
C THR A 197 -2.88 10.50 -10.68
N GLY A 198 -3.41 9.74 -9.73
CA GLY A 198 -4.33 10.22 -8.71
C GLY A 198 -3.71 11.28 -7.77
N MET A 199 -2.45 11.10 -7.34
CA MET A 199 -1.73 12.11 -6.57
C MET A 199 -1.67 13.45 -7.35
N CYS A 200 -1.37 13.40 -8.64
CA CYS A 200 -1.35 14.59 -9.48
C CYS A 200 -2.74 15.21 -9.67
N ILE A 201 -3.80 14.40 -9.77
CA ILE A 201 -5.19 14.89 -9.81
C ILE A 201 -5.52 15.63 -8.50
N TYR A 202 -5.12 15.08 -7.35
CA TYR A 202 -5.32 15.71 -6.04
C TYR A 202 -4.59 17.05 -5.93
N ILE A 203 -3.33 17.08 -6.37
CA ILE A 203 -2.50 18.30 -6.41
C ILE A 203 -2.96 19.27 -7.50
N LYS A 204 -3.75 18.79 -8.48
CA LYS A 204 -4.25 19.50 -9.67
C LYS A 204 -3.12 19.97 -10.60
N ARG A 205 -2.01 19.24 -10.61
CA ARG A 205 -0.82 19.56 -11.41
C ARG A 205 -0.01 18.31 -11.71
N ALA A 206 0.48 18.21 -12.95
CA ALA A 206 1.55 17.28 -13.32
C ALA A 206 2.87 17.78 -12.72
N THR A 207 3.42 17.06 -11.74
CA THR A 207 4.64 17.45 -11.03
C THR A 207 5.53 16.25 -10.79
N TYR A 208 6.83 16.38 -11.05
CA TYR A 208 7.79 15.32 -10.71
C TYR A 208 7.95 15.13 -9.20
N GLY A 209 7.47 16.08 -8.39
CA GLY A 209 7.40 15.93 -6.94
C GLY A 209 6.56 14.73 -6.49
N THR A 210 5.54 14.31 -7.27
CA THR A 210 4.82 13.07 -6.94
C THR A 210 5.67 11.83 -7.17
N LEU A 211 6.54 11.81 -8.19
CA LEU A 211 7.45 10.67 -8.42
C LEU A 211 8.46 10.56 -7.28
N VAL A 212 9.09 11.69 -6.93
CA VAL A 212 10.07 11.76 -5.84
C VAL A 212 9.44 11.32 -4.53
N MET A 213 8.28 11.87 -4.14
CA MET A 213 7.66 11.47 -2.87
C MET A 213 7.10 10.06 -2.89
N TYR A 214 6.60 9.57 -4.03
CA TYR A 214 6.10 8.20 -4.11
C TYR A 214 7.21 7.20 -3.78
N LEU A 215 8.44 7.44 -4.23
CA LEU A 215 9.59 6.56 -4.00
C LEU A 215 10.30 6.84 -2.67
N CYS A 216 10.59 8.11 -2.39
CA CYS A 216 11.55 8.53 -1.37
C CYS A 216 10.91 9.02 -0.05
N PHE A 217 9.59 8.98 0.09
CA PHE A 217 8.98 9.39 1.36
C PHE A 217 9.30 8.39 2.48
N GLY A 218 9.73 8.91 3.62
CA GLY A 218 10.08 8.14 4.82
C GLY A 218 10.33 9.07 6.01
N GLY A 219 10.86 8.52 7.10
CA GLY A 219 11.37 9.28 8.22
C GLY A 219 12.68 9.98 7.89
N LEU A 220 13.31 10.56 8.92
CA LEU A 220 14.71 11.00 8.85
C LEU A 220 15.65 9.91 9.38
N ASP A 221 15.44 8.66 8.95
CA ASP A 221 16.15 7.44 9.39
C ASP A 221 17.68 7.52 9.22
N VAL A 222 18.16 8.38 8.33
CA VAL A 222 19.59 8.70 8.20
C VAL A 222 20.20 9.24 9.49
N ILE A 223 19.43 9.95 10.32
CA ILE A 223 19.93 10.52 11.57
C ILE A 223 20.25 9.40 12.58
N PRO A 224 19.30 8.53 12.98
CA PRO A 224 19.61 7.42 13.88
C PRO A 224 20.60 6.44 13.26
N TYR A 225 20.60 6.26 11.94
CA TYR A 225 21.62 5.47 11.24
C TYR A 225 23.04 6.01 11.49
N LEU A 226 23.29 7.29 11.20
CA LEU A 226 24.60 7.90 11.41
C LEU A 226 25.01 7.91 12.89
N ILE A 227 24.05 8.02 13.81
CA ILE A 227 24.33 7.89 15.25
C ILE A 227 24.80 6.47 15.56
N ASN A 228 24.12 5.44 15.05
CA ASN A 228 24.49 4.04 15.28
C ASN A 228 25.88 3.68 14.71
N GLU A 229 26.27 4.26 13.57
CA GLU A 229 27.61 4.08 12.99
C GLU A 229 28.73 4.66 13.88
N ILE A 230 28.42 5.69 14.68
CA ILE A 230 29.39 6.33 15.59
C ILE A 230 29.33 5.67 16.97
N ILE A 231 28.14 5.36 17.45
CA ILE A 231 27.86 4.78 18.78
C ILE A 231 26.81 3.67 18.60
N PRO A 232 27.25 2.42 18.35
CA PRO A 232 26.33 1.30 18.19
C PRO A 232 25.48 1.06 19.43
N TYR A 233 24.23 0.65 19.25
CA TYR A 233 23.31 0.32 20.34
C TYR A 233 22.42 -0.90 20.05
N ASP A 234 22.05 -1.62 21.11
CA ASP A 234 21.38 -2.94 21.05
C ASP A 234 19.90 -2.89 20.60
N GLY A 235 19.41 -1.72 20.15
CA GLY A 235 18.04 -1.51 19.67
C GLY A 235 17.92 -1.38 18.15
N TRP A 236 19.04 -1.42 17.44
CA TRP A 236 19.11 -1.25 15.99
C TRP A 236 18.89 -2.58 15.25
N PHE A 237 17.89 -2.65 14.38
CA PHE A 237 17.63 -3.84 13.54
C PHE A 237 17.98 -3.59 12.07
N TRP A 238 17.48 -2.50 11.51
CA TRP A 238 17.75 -2.06 10.14
C TRP A 238 17.47 -0.56 10.03
N ILE A 239 17.66 0.01 8.84
CA ILE A 239 17.61 1.47 8.63
C ILE A 239 16.29 2.14 9.08
N ASP A 240 15.14 1.60 8.68
CA ASP A 240 13.80 2.02 9.13
C ASP A 240 13.40 1.41 10.50
N GLY A 241 14.24 0.54 11.05
CA GLY A 241 14.01 -0.29 12.24
C GLY A 241 15.00 0.04 13.34
N TRP A 242 15.26 1.33 13.52
CA TRP A 242 16.24 1.85 14.47
C TRP A 242 15.75 1.83 15.93
N VAL A 243 14.54 1.32 16.17
CA VAL A 243 13.99 1.07 17.50
C VAL A 243 13.41 -0.34 17.55
N SER A 244 13.60 -1.05 18.66
CA SER A 244 13.34 -2.50 18.78
C SER A 244 11.89 -2.95 18.64
N HIS A 245 10.92 -2.09 18.95
CA HIS A 245 9.51 -2.48 19.03
C HIS A 245 8.56 -1.54 18.29
N ILE A 246 9.07 -0.49 17.65
CA ILE A 246 8.29 0.47 16.89
C ILE A 246 9.05 0.82 15.62
N SER A 247 8.37 0.81 14.48
CA SER A 247 8.98 1.14 13.20
C SER A 247 7.94 1.70 12.25
N TYR A 248 8.31 2.77 11.55
CA TYR A 248 7.61 3.25 10.37
C TYR A 248 8.47 2.99 9.16
N ILE A 249 7.89 2.29 8.20
CA ILE A 249 8.62 1.83 7.02
C ILE A 249 8.51 2.89 5.94
N SER A 250 9.64 3.26 5.35
CA SER A 250 9.72 4.16 4.21
C SER A 250 8.95 3.61 3.01
N ASN A 251 8.57 4.47 2.07
CA ASN A 251 7.87 4.05 0.86
C ASN A 251 8.72 3.07 0.03
N PHE A 252 10.03 3.28 -0.05
CA PHE A 252 10.92 2.40 -0.79
C PHE A 252 10.89 0.98 -0.23
N ASN A 253 11.13 0.83 1.08
CA ASN A 253 11.13 -0.48 1.74
C ASN A 253 9.74 -1.14 1.71
N ASN A 254 8.65 -0.37 1.79
CA ASN A 254 7.31 -0.92 1.60
C ASN A 254 7.06 -1.40 0.17
N LEU A 255 7.56 -0.68 -0.84
CA LEU A 255 7.43 -1.08 -2.25
C LEU A 255 8.33 -2.25 -2.62
N GLU A 256 9.39 -2.51 -1.87
CA GLU A 256 10.23 -3.69 -2.00
C GLU A 256 9.58 -4.89 -1.30
N ASN A 257 9.32 -4.77 0.01
CA ASN A 257 8.87 -5.90 0.81
C ASN A 257 7.36 -6.11 0.69
N VAL A 258 6.51 -5.10 0.78
CA VAL A 258 5.05 -5.30 0.80
C VAL A 258 4.31 -4.65 -0.36
N TYR A 259 4.86 -4.73 -1.57
CA TYR A 259 4.26 -4.15 -2.79
C TYR A 259 2.77 -4.51 -2.97
N HIS A 260 2.43 -5.76 -2.66
CA HIS A 260 1.09 -6.33 -2.76
C HIS A 260 0.08 -5.77 -1.75
N GLN A 261 0.55 -5.17 -0.65
CA GLN A 261 -0.29 -4.46 0.34
C GLN A 261 -0.26 -2.95 0.09
N VAL A 262 0.94 -2.42 -0.18
CA VAL A 262 1.20 -0.99 -0.22
C VAL A 262 0.59 -0.33 -1.45
N VAL A 263 0.67 -0.96 -2.63
CA VAL A 263 0.13 -0.39 -3.87
C VAL A 263 -1.40 -0.26 -3.78
N PRO A 264 -2.16 -1.28 -3.33
CA PRO A 264 -3.58 -1.12 -3.03
C PRO A 264 -3.87 -0.06 -1.97
N CYS A 265 -3.11 -0.04 -0.87
CA CYS A 265 -3.27 0.91 0.22
C CYS A 265 -3.15 2.37 -0.27
N TYR A 266 -2.08 2.66 -1.02
CA TYR A 266 -1.79 3.98 -1.54
C TYR A 266 -2.84 4.43 -2.56
N LEU A 267 -3.30 3.51 -3.42
CA LEU A 267 -4.36 3.79 -4.36
C LEU A 267 -5.69 4.12 -3.66
N ILE A 268 -6.07 3.34 -2.64
CA ILE A 268 -7.28 3.57 -1.85
C ILE A 268 -7.22 4.94 -1.17
N ILE A 269 -6.11 5.30 -0.52
CA ILE A 269 -5.96 6.61 0.12
C ILE A 269 -6.09 7.75 -0.89
N THR A 270 -5.50 7.58 -2.08
CA THR A 270 -5.64 8.54 -3.17
C THR A 270 -7.10 8.71 -3.58
N MET A 271 -7.85 7.62 -3.69
CA MET A 271 -9.30 7.66 -3.99
C MET A 271 -10.10 8.32 -2.86
N LEU A 272 -9.78 8.07 -1.59
CA LEU A 272 -10.44 8.69 -0.43
C LEU A 272 -10.22 10.22 -0.38
N LEU A 273 -9.00 10.67 -0.67
CA LEU A 273 -8.66 12.10 -0.76
C LEU A 273 -9.36 12.79 -1.95
N LEU A 274 -9.65 12.06 -3.01
CA LEU A 274 -10.35 12.56 -4.20
C LEU A 274 -11.88 12.40 -4.14
N ALA A 275 -12.40 11.74 -3.12
CA ALA A 275 -13.82 11.44 -3.00
C ALA A 275 -14.68 12.71 -3.07
N ARG A 276 -15.77 12.63 -3.84
CA ARG A 276 -16.73 13.74 -4.09
C ARG A 276 -18.07 13.54 -3.40
N ASN A 277 -18.30 12.36 -2.88
CA ASN A 277 -19.42 11.98 -2.03
C ASN A 277 -18.97 10.82 -1.15
N ASN A 278 -19.78 10.47 -0.17
CA ASN A 278 -19.48 9.42 0.79
C ASN A 278 -20.17 8.07 0.49
N ARG A 279 -20.83 7.89 -0.67
CA ARG A 279 -21.68 6.72 -0.99
C ARG A 279 -20.95 5.43 -1.34
N SER A 280 -19.63 5.45 -1.48
CA SER A 280 -18.85 4.25 -1.82
C SER A 280 -17.51 4.20 -1.10
N ILE A 281 -17.42 4.92 0.02
CA ILE A 281 -16.21 4.95 0.85
C ILE A 281 -15.99 3.59 1.50
N GLY A 282 -17.04 2.93 2.00
CA GLY A 282 -16.92 1.60 2.59
C GLY A 282 -16.47 0.56 1.56
N LEU A 283 -17.05 0.54 0.35
CA LEU A 283 -16.56 -0.29 -0.76
C LEU A 283 -15.08 -0.02 -1.04
N THR A 284 -14.70 1.24 -1.23
CA THR A 284 -13.35 1.63 -1.64
C THR A 284 -12.33 1.27 -0.57
N ALA A 285 -12.61 1.62 0.70
CA ALA A 285 -11.73 1.35 1.82
C ALA A 285 -11.70 -0.14 2.18
N GLY A 286 -12.85 -0.81 2.17
CA GLY A 286 -12.98 -2.21 2.59
C GLY A 286 -12.21 -3.19 1.69
N LEU A 287 -11.97 -2.83 0.42
CA LEU A 287 -11.14 -3.64 -0.48
C LEU A 287 -9.74 -3.90 0.07
N ILE A 288 -9.17 -3.01 0.90
CA ILE A 288 -7.84 -3.22 1.51
C ILE A 288 -7.76 -4.51 2.32
N PHE A 289 -8.87 -4.98 2.88
CA PHE A 289 -8.89 -6.19 3.71
C PHE A 289 -8.49 -7.44 2.93
N ALA A 290 -8.81 -7.49 1.64
CA ALA A 290 -8.37 -8.57 0.76
C ALA A 290 -6.86 -8.58 0.50
N TYR A 291 -6.16 -7.46 0.73
CA TYR A 291 -4.74 -7.29 0.47
C TYR A 291 -3.90 -7.21 1.74
N SER A 292 -4.47 -6.76 2.86
CA SER A 292 -3.76 -6.63 4.13
C SER A 292 -4.75 -6.46 5.30
N PRO A 293 -4.86 -7.48 6.19
CA PRO A 293 -5.63 -7.37 7.43
C PRO A 293 -5.13 -6.20 8.29
N TRP A 294 -3.81 -6.04 8.41
CA TRP A 294 -3.19 -5.04 9.27
C TRP A 294 -3.38 -3.61 8.74
N ALA A 295 -3.20 -3.38 7.43
CA ALA A 295 -3.46 -2.07 6.83
C ALA A 295 -4.93 -1.66 6.91
N THR A 296 -5.85 -2.63 7.08
CA THR A 296 -7.28 -2.35 7.26
C THR A 296 -7.54 -1.54 8.52
N PHE A 297 -6.88 -1.86 9.64
CA PHE A 297 -6.97 -1.06 10.87
C PHE A 297 -6.50 0.38 10.62
N GLY A 298 -5.41 0.51 9.87
CA GLY A 298 -4.91 1.78 9.35
C GLY A 298 -5.94 2.59 8.55
N MET A 299 -6.71 1.90 7.73
CA MET A 299 -7.64 2.46 6.76
C MET A 299 -8.98 2.90 7.37
N ILE A 300 -9.39 2.28 8.49
CA ILE A 300 -10.67 2.58 9.15
C ILE A 300 -10.80 4.07 9.48
N VAL A 301 -9.74 4.68 10.03
CA VAL A 301 -9.77 6.09 10.44
C VAL A 301 -9.93 7.06 9.27
N PRO A 302 -9.10 7.03 8.20
CA PRO A 302 -9.32 7.90 7.04
C PRO A 302 -10.67 7.62 6.34
N ALA A 303 -11.12 6.37 6.29
CA ALA A 303 -12.44 6.03 5.75
C ALA A 303 -13.59 6.63 6.58
N ALA A 304 -13.53 6.51 7.91
CA ALA A 304 -14.51 7.09 8.83
C ALA A 304 -14.54 8.62 8.71
N VAL A 305 -13.36 9.26 8.63
CA VAL A 305 -13.27 10.71 8.40
C VAL A 305 -13.96 11.10 7.11
N ARG A 306 -13.71 10.42 5.98
CA ARG A 306 -14.41 10.74 4.71
C ARG A 306 -15.91 10.41 4.75
N LEU A 307 -16.33 9.34 5.42
CA LEU A 307 -17.75 9.05 5.60
C LEU A 307 -18.50 10.19 6.31
N LEU A 308 -17.86 10.77 7.33
CA LEU A 308 -18.47 11.79 8.20
C LEU A 308 -18.17 13.24 7.81
N SER A 309 -17.27 13.44 6.83
CA SER A 309 -16.74 14.74 6.42
C SER A 309 -17.82 15.70 5.95
N GLY A 310 -17.77 16.95 6.45
CA GLY A 310 -18.75 18.00 6.12
C GLY A 310 -18.78 18.37 4.64
N ASP A 311 -17.65 18.36 3.95
CA ASP A 311 -17.56 18.65 2.50
C ASP A 311 -18.22 17.59 1.62
N LEU A 312 -18.56 16.43 2.19
CA LEU A 312 -19.25 15.33 1.51
C LEU A 312 -20.71 15.17 1.94
N ARG A 313 -21.23 16.07 2.77
CA ARG A 313 -22.63 16.05 3.21
C ARG A 313 -23.54 16.71 2.17
N ALA A 314 -24.71 16.11 1.99
CA ALA A 314 -25.80 16.73 1.24
C ALA A 314 -26.38 17.91 2.04
N GLU A 315 -26.95 18.89 1.36
CA GLU A 315 -27.65 20.00 2.03
C GLU A 315 -28.81 19.46 2.89
N ASP A 316 -29.52 18.46 2.37
CA ASP A 316 -30.56 17.76 3.11
C ASP A 316 -29.95 16.72 4.08
N ARG A 317 -30.23 16.89 5.37
CA ARG A 317 -29.70 16.04 6.45
C ARG A 317 -30.09 14.57 6.26
N LYS A 318 -31.32 14.28 5.82
CA LYS A 318 -31.79 12.89 5.62
C LYS A 318 -31.02 12.24 4.48
N LYS A 319 -30.86 12.91 3.33
CA LYS A 319 -30.01 12.46 2.21
C LYS A 319 -28.56 12.26 2.66
N SER A 320 -28.02 13.18 3.46
CA SER A 320 -26.65 13.05 3.96
C SER A 320 -26.44 11.79 4.79
N VAL A 321 -27.41 11.43 5.64
CA VAL A 321 -27.38 10.18 6.43
C VAL A 321 -27.53 8.97 5.51
N LEU A 322 -28.50 8.98 4.59
CA LEU A 322 -28.72 7.88 3.64
C LEU A 322 -27.50 7.63 2.73
N ASN A 323 -26.74 8.68 2.40
CA ASN A 323 -25.50 8.53 1.62
C ASN A 323 -24.40 7.78 2.39
N ILE A 324 -24.44 7.76 3.73
CA ILE A 324 -23.52 6.95 4.56
C ILE A 324 -23.99 5.49 4.56
N PHE A 325 -25.29 5.23 4.74
CA PHE A 325 -25.85 3.88 4.85
C PHE A 325 -26.26 3.30 3.49
N THR A 326 -25.36 3.33 2.52
CA THR A 326 -25.59 2.71 1.21
C THR A 326 -25.18 1.24 1.21
N PHE A 327 -25.71 0.48 0.25
CA PHE A 327 -25.28 -0.91 0.01
C PHE A 327 -23.75 -1.01 -0.14
N ASN A 328 -23.14 -0.10 -0.90
CA ASN A 328 -21.69 -0.06 -1.10
C ASN A 328 -20.90 0.20 0.20
N ASN A 329 -21.47 0.92 1.17
CA ASN A 329 -20.78 1.22 2.42
C ASN A 329 -20.96 0.15 3.51
N LEU A 330 -21.99 -0.70 3.40
CA LEU A 330 -22.34 -1.68 4.43
C LEU A 330 -22.15 -3.12 3.94
N ALA A 331 -22.84 -3.49 2.87
CA ALA A 331 -22.92 -4.87 2.42
C ALA A 331 -21.59 -5.36 1.86
N VAL A 332 -20.89 -4.54 1.06
CA VAL A 332 -19.60 -4.97 0.48
C VAL A 332 -18.53 -5.17 1.56
N PRO A 333 -18.29 -4.22 2.48
CA PRO A 333 -17.37 -4.47 3.60
C PRO A 333 -17.75 -5.69 4.44
N ALA A 334 -19.04 -5.92 4.69
CA ALA A 334 -19.49 -7.11 5.42
C ALA A 334 -19.19 -8.41 4.67
N VAL A 335 -19.39 -8.44 3.34
CA VAL A 335 -19.02 -9.59 2.49
C VAL A 335 -17.51 -9.83 2.52
N LEU A 336 -16.71 -8.77 2.36
CA LEU A 336 -15.26 -8.88 2.42
C LEU A 336 -14.77 -9.36 3.78
N LEU A 337 -15.33 -8.83 4.87
CA LEU A 337 -15.04 -9.26 6.23
C LEU A 337 -15.41 -10.73 6.43
N PHE A 338 -16.57 -11.17 5.96
CA PHE A 338 -17.00 -12.56 6.09
C PHE A 338 -16.06 -13.51 5.34
N VAL A 339 -15.79 -13.25 4.06
CA VAL A 339 -14.97 -14.14 3.23
C VAL A 339 -13.51 -14.13 3.68
N PHE A 340 -12.88 -12.96 3.72
CA PHE A 340 -11.46 -12.87 4.05
C PHE A 340 -11.21 -13.03 5.55
N GLY A 341 -12.17 -12.67 6.41
CA GLY A 341 -12.02 -12.85 7.85
C GLY A 341 -12.01 -14.33 8.21
N THR A 342 -12.95 -15.11 7.67
CA THR A 342 -12.94 -16.58 7.87
C THR A 342 -11.71 -17.23 7.24
N TYR A 343 -11.25 -16.73 6.10
CA TYR A 343 -10.02 -17.20 5.44
C TYR A 343 -8.78 -16.95 6.29
N TYR A 344 -8.52 -15.71 6.73
CA TYR A 344 -7.34 -15.39 7.54
C TYR A 344 -7.42 -15.98 8.96
N SER A 345 -8.61 -16.08 9.54
CA SER A 345 -8.79 -16.73 10.84
C SER A 345 -8.52 -18.23 10.82
N ALA A 346 -8.43 -18.87 9.65
CA ALA A 346 -7.96 -20.25 9.55
C ALA A 346 -6.49 -20.40 9.99
N LYS A 347 -5.71 -19.30 10.03
CA LYS A 347 -4.34 -19.25 10.54
C LYS A 347 -4.21 -18.24 11.69
N SER A 348 -5.00 -18.40 12.75
CA SER A 348 -4.96 -17.49 13.91
C SER A 348 -3.73 -17.62 14.79
N ASP A 349 -3.03 -18.75 14.71
CA ASP A 349 -1.94 -19.08 15.63
C ASP A 349 -0.66 -18.27 15.37
N SER A 350 -0.53 -17.62 14.22
CA SER A 350 0.65 -16.80 13.86
C SER A 350 0.79 -15.48 14.67
N MET A 351 0.09 -15.32 15.79
CA MET A 351 -0.03 -14.09 16.59
C MET A 351 0.48 -14.25 18.04
N HIS A 352 1.63 -14.91 18.23
CA HIS A 352 2.15 -15.26 19.56
C HIS A 352 2.65 -14.05 20.39
N ASP A 353 3.22 -13.03 19.75
CA ASP A 353 3.76 -11.85 20.45
C ASP A 353 2.79 -10.66 20.34
N LYS A 354 2.06 -10.34 21.43
CA LYS A 354 1.13 -9.21 21.46
C LYS A 354 1.02 -8.56 22.84
N GLY A 355 0.93 -7.23 22.85
CA GLY A 355 0.83 -6.46 24.09
C GLY A 355 0.97 -4.97 23.85
N PHE A 356 0.86 -4.19 24.93
CA PHE A 356 1.19 -2.79 24.83
C PHE A 356 2.70 -2.63 24.73
N VAL A 357 3.15 -1.71 23.87
CA VAL A 357 4.58 -1.60 23.52
C VAL A 357 5.45 -1.28 24.72
N TRP A 358 4.96 -0.52 25.70
CA TRP A 358 5.73 -0.19 26.91
C TRP A 358 6.05 -1.42 27.79
N ASP A 359 5.29 -2.51 27.69
CA ASP A 359 5.56 -3.75 28.44
C ASP A 359 6.83 -4.46 27.93
N TYR A 360 7.30 -4.09 26.73
CA TYR A 360 8.53 -4.60 26.12
C TYR A 360 9.77 -3.75 26.43
N TYR A 361 9.60 -2.65 27.19
CA TYR A 361 10.71 -1.81 27.64
C TYR A 361 10.96 -2.00 29.13
N GLY A 362 12.24 -1.90 29.54
CA GLY A 362 12.61 -2.09 30.96
C GLY A 362 12.01 -1.05 31.92
N SER A 363 11.51 0.09 31.43
CA SER A 363 10.75 1.05 32.22
C SER A 363 9.93 2.02 31.35
N ILE A 364 8.85 2.56 31.91
CA ILE A 364 7.99 3.57 31.24
C ILE A 364 8.78 4.84 30.83
N PRO A 365 9.68 5.42 31.65
CA PRO A 365 10.46 6.58 31.24
C PRO A 365 11.34 6.33 30.00
N VAL A 366 11.94 5.13 29.89
CA VAL A 366 12.73 4.74 28.71
C VAL A 366 11.83 4.66 27.49
N PHE A 367 10.68 3.99 27.60
CA PHE A 367 9.70 3.94 26.52
C PHE A 367 9.28 5.35 26.07
N LEU A 368 8.94 6.24 27.00
CA LEU A 368 8.50 7.61 26.68
C LEU A 368 9.58 8.40 25.95
N LEU A 369 10.84 8.28 26.38
CA LEU A 369 11.96 8.92 25.69
C LEU A 369 12.10 8.41 24.25
N VAL A 370 12.14 7.09 24.08
CA VAL A 370 12.26 6.44 22.77
C VAL A 370 11.09 6.80 21.87
N TYR A 371 9.87 6.79 22.40
CA TYR A 371 8.65 7.13 21.68
C TYR A 371 8.64 8.59 21.19
N VAL A 372 9.07 9.53 22.04
CA VAL A 372 9.17 10.95 21.65
C VAL A 372 10.24 11.15 20.59
N LEU A 373 11.41 10.52 20.73
CA LEU A 373 12.48 10.59 19.72
C LEU A 373 12.02 9.99 18.39
N PHE A 374 11.33 8.85 18.45
CA PHE A 374 10.75 8.19 17.28
C PHE A 374 9.81 9.14 16.53
N LEU A 375 8.83 9.74 17.20
CA LEU A 375 7.92 10.69 16.56
C LEU A 375 8.63 11.96 16.04
N ALA A 376 9.69 12.41 16.71
CA ALA A 376 10.46 13.57 16.31
C ALA A 376 11.26 13.34 15.01
N VAL A 377 11.70 12.11 14.76
CA VAL A 377 12.41 11.70 13.54
C VAL A 377 11.43 11.34 12.43
N GLU A 378 10.39 10.58 12.75
CA GLU A 378 9.50 9.98 11.75
C GLU A 378 8.38 10.91 11.26
N VAL A 379 7.76 11.66 12.17
CA VAL A 379 6.47 12.33 11.90
C VAL A 379 6.61 13.85 11.91
N LEU A 380 7.33 14.38 12.89
CA LEU A 380 7.44 15.82 13.13
C LEU A 380 7.97 16.61 11.92
N PRO A 381 9.00 16.16 11.17
CA PRO A 381 9.53 16.91 10.04
C PRO A 381 8.46 17.09 8.95
N SER A 382 7.80 15.99 8.56
CA SER A 382 6.69 16.00 7.60
C SER A 382 5.54 16.89 8.09
N PHE A 383 5.14 16.73 9.36
CA PHE A 383 4.05 17.51 9.95
C PHE A 383 4.30 19.03 9.89
N ILE A 384 5.49 19.49 10.27
CA ILE A 384 5.84 20.93 10.27
C ILE A 384 5.65 21.55 8.88
N PHE A 385 6.09 20.87 7.82
CA PHE A 385 6.03 21.40 6.46
C PHE A 385 4.63 21.37 5.86
N VAL A 386 3.80 20.40 6.22
CA VAL A 386 2.42 20.30 5.71
C VAL A 386 1.42 21.08 6.54
N TYR A 387 1.68 21.33 7.83
CA TYR A 387 0.73 21.91 8.79
C TYR A 387 0.06 23.18 8.28
N ARG A 388 0.84 24.20 7.87
CA ARG A 388 0.26 25.49 7.44
C ARG A 388 -0.73 25.34 6.29
N ARG A 389 -0.43 24.42 5.37
CA ARG A 389 -1.25 24.16 4.18
C ARG A 389 -2.47 23.29 4.47
N GLN A 390 -2.32 22.32 5.38
CA GLN A 390 -3.27 21.23 5.62
C GLN A 390 -4.00 21.30 6.96
N ARG A 391 -3.76 22.30 7.83
CA ARG A 391 -4.36 22.38 9.17
C ARG A 391 -5.89 22.35 9.21
N LYS A 392 -6.56 22.72 8.11
CA LYS A 392 -8.03 22.68 7.98
C LYS A 392 -8.53 21.36 7.37
N ASN A 393 -7.64 20.53 6.87
CA ASN A 393 -7.97 19.25 6.26
C ASN A 393 -8.07 18.19 7.36
N PRO A 394 -9.25 17.59 7.61
CA PRO A 394 -9.40 16.58 8.66
C PRO A 394 -8.54 15.34 8.43
N MET A 395 -8.15 15.07 7.17
CA MET A 395 -7.27 13.93 6.85
C MET A 395 -5.85 14.11 7.42
N LEU A 396 -5.37 15.34 7.62
CA LEU A 396 -4.08 15.56 8.30
C LEU A 396 -4.15 15.06 9.74
N TRP A 397 -5.20 15.45 10.45
CA TRP A 397 -5.37 15.10 11.86
C TRP A 397 -5.67 13.62 12.04
N ALA A 398 -6.41 13.01 11.12
CA ALA A 398 -6.59 11.57 11.03
C ALA A 398 -5.25 10.83 10.92
N ALA A 399 -4.39 11.28 10.00
CA ALA A 399 -3.06 10.69 9.80
C ALA A 399 -2.19 10.86 11.04
N VAL A 400 -2.10 12.06 11.61
CA VAL A 400 -1.29 12.31 12.82
C VAL A 400 -1.80 11.51 14.01
N ALA A 401 -3.12 11.44 14.23
CA ALA A 401 -3.68 10.65 15.33
C ALA A 401 -3.33 9.16 15.18
N MET A 402 -3.42 8.62 13.97
CA MET A 402 -3.01 7.24 13.69
C MET A 402 -1.52 7.04 13.97
N LEU A 403 -0.68 7.97 13.53
CA LEU A 403 0.77 7.91 13.77
C LEU A 403 1.16 8.13 15.25
N LEU A 404 0.23 8.55 16.10
CA LEU A 404 0.41 8.63 17.54
C LEU A 404 -0.17 7.43 18.29
N ILE A 405 -0.96 6.58 17.63
CA ILE A 405 -1.67 5.46 18.27
C ILE A 405 -1.10 4.11 17.82
N CYS A 406 -0.79 3.96 16.53
CA CYS A 406 -0.26 2.72 15.98
C CYS A 406 0.93 2.14 16.77
N PRO A 407 1.96 2.93 17.16
CA PRO A 407 3.13 2.40 17.85
C PRO A 407 2.91 2.06 19.32
N LEU A 408 1.69 2.18 19.85
CA LEU A 408 1.40 1.88 21.26
C LEU A 408 1.06 0.40 21.49
N TYR A 409 0.83 -0.37 20.42
CA TYR A 409 0.48 -1.78 20.49
C TYR A 409 1.37 -2.61 19.57
N LYS A 410 1.81 -3.77 20.06
CA LYS A 410 2.66 -4.72 19.34
C LYS A 410 1.84 -5.95 18.96
N ILE A 411 2.02 -6.39 17.71
CA ILE A 411 1.56 -7.69 17.22
C ILE A 411 2.67 -8.23 16.33
N THR A 412 3.10 -9.47 16.58
CA THR A 412 4.29 -10.14 16.01
C THR A 412 5.61 -9.59 16.53
N GLU A 413 6.67 -10.40 16.43
CA GLU A 413 8.01 -10.09 16.92
C GLU A 413 8.53 -8.74 16.39
N SER A 414 8.37 -8.50 15.09
CA SER A 414 8.79 -7.26 14.41
C SER A 414 7.76 -6.12 14.48
N ASN A 415 6.65 -6.31 15.19
CA ASN A 415 5.52 -5.37 15.26
C ASN A 415 4.89 -5.06 13.88
N ASP A 416 4.40 -6.08 13.17
CA ASP A 416 3.71 -5.92 11.89
C ASP A 416 2.51 -4.97 11.98
N PHE A 417 1.84 -4.90 13.13
CA PHE A 417 0.74 -3.97 13.32
C PHE A 417 1.18 -2.53 13.09
N THR A 418 2.26 -2.07 13.76
CA THR A 418 2.73 -0.69 13.60
C THR A 418 3.21 -0.42 12.17
N MET A 419 3.95 -1.35 11.58
CA MET A 419 4.47 -1.21 10.21
C MET A 419 3.34 -1.10 9.17
N ARG A 420 2.30 -1.95 9.28
CA ARG A 420 1.25 -2.04 8.25
C ARG A 420 0.07 -1.12 8.51
N ALA A 421 -0.35 -0.93 9.75
CA ALA A 421 -1.47 -0.04 10.09
C ALA A 421 -1.10 1.44 9.93
N SER A 422 0.18 1.80 9.97
CA SER A 422 0.63 3.18 9.73
C SER A 422 0.69 3.58 8.25
N MET A 423 0.80 2.61 7.32
CA MET A 423 0.93 2.86 5.87
C MET A 423 -0.08 3.89 5.33
N PRO A 424 -1.39 3.83 5.65
CA PRO A 424 -2.36 4.79 5.13
C PRO A 424 -2.09 6.22 5.60
N ALA A 425 -1.69 6.39 6.86
CA ALA A 425 -1.41 7.69 7.46
C ALA A 425 -0.10 8.30 6.92
N LEU A 426 0.94 7.48 6.80
CA LEU A 426 2.20 7.86 6.16
C LEU A 426 1.95 8.32 4.72
N PHE A 427 1.12 7.59 3.95
CA PHE A 427 0.83 7.97 2.57
C PHE A 427 0.01 9.25 2.42
N ILE A 428 -0.88 9.57 3.38
CA ILE A 428 -1.54 10.89 3.43
C ILE A 428 -0.48 12.00 3.57
N LEU A 429 0.49 11.84 4.49
CA LEU A 429 1.58 12.79 4.65
C LEU A 429 2.45 12.88 3.38
N CYS A 430 2.74 11.76 2.72
CA CYS A 430 3.44 11.71 1.43
C CYS A 430 2.77 12.60 0.37
N ILE A 431 1.44 12.46 0.18
CA ILE A 431 0.69 13.27 -0.78
C ILE A 431 0.74 14.75 -0.41
N PHE A 432 0.64 15.09 0.87
CA PHE A 432 0.71 16.48 1.33
C PHE A 432 2.10 17.09 1.17
N MET A 433 3.16 16.31 1.37
CA MET A 433 4.54 16.69 1.08
C MET A 433 4.76 16.90 -0.42
N ALA A 434 4.23 16.03 -1.27
CA ALA A 434 4.26 16.20 -2.72
C ALA A 434 3.55 17.49 -3.16
N GLN A 435 2.41 17.81 -2.53
CA GLN A 435 1.73 19.08 -2.74
C GLN A 435 2.62 20.26 -2.32
N ARG A 436 3.34 20.15 -1.20
CA ARG A 436 4.25 21.20 -0.73
C ARG A 436 5.41 21.46 -1.70
N ILE A 437 5.99 20.42 -2.30
CA ILE A 437 7.00 20.54 -3.38
C ILE A 437 6.40 21.28 -4.58
N SER A 438 5.18 20.90 -5.00
CA SER A 438 4.49 21.56 -6.10
C SER A 438 4.26 23.05 -5.82
N ASP A 439 3.89 23.42 -4.60
CA ASP A 439 3.65 24.81 -4.22
C ASP A 439 4.96 25.64 -4.30
N TYR A 440 6.08 25.13 -3.76
CA TYR A 440 7.38 25.83 -3.86
C TYR A 440 7.84 26.05 -5.30
N THR A 441 7.73 25.02 -6.14
CA THR A 441 8.10 25.12 -7.57
C THR A 441 7.20 26.08 -8.35
N ALA A 442 5.91 26.19 -7.98
CA ALA A 442 4.98 27.14 -8.60
C ALA A 442 5.33 28.59 -8.24
N GLU A 443 5.60 28.86 -6.96
CA GLU A 443 5.97 30.17 -6.45
C GLU A 443 7.26 30.70 -7.11
N ASP A 444 8.27 29.84 -7.27
CA ASP A 444 9.54 30.23 -7.92
C ASP A 444 9.35 30.63 -9.38
N ILE A 445 8.51 29.90 -10.12
CA ILE A 445 8.20 30.23 -11.52
C ILE A 445 7.46 31.57 -11.61
N LEU A 446 6.53 31.83 -10.68
CA LEU A 446 5.76 33.06 -10.60
C LEU A 446 6.65 34.29 -10.37
N LEU A 447 7.54 34.21 -9.39
CA LEU A 447 8.46 35.31 -9.06
C LEU A 447 9.43 35.62 -10.20
N LYS A 448 9.99 34.58 -10.83
CA LYS A 448 10.86 34.74 -12.02
C LYS A 448 10.13 35.45 -13.16
N ARG A 449 8.82 35.21 -13.34
CA ARG A 449 8.02 35.84 -14.40
C ARG A 449 7.68 37.30 -14.13
N LYS A 450 7.49 37.67 -12.86
CA LYS A 450 7.11 39.04 -12.49
C LYS A 450 8.28 40.01 -12.38
N ASN A 451 9.53 39.55 -12.59
CA ASN A 451 10.75 40.33 -12.30
C ASN A 451 10.73 40.99 -10.91
N GLU A 452 9.98 40.41 -9.96
CA GLU A 452 9.83 40.93 -8.60
C GLU A 452 11.08 40.59 -7.77
N LYS A 453 11.37 41.40 -6.75
CA LYS A 453 12.53 41.23 -5.86
C LYS A 453 12.61 39.79 -5.31
N ARG A 454 13.85 39.27 -5.26
CA ARG A 454 14.22 37.95 -4.72
C ARG A 454 13.48 37.66 -3.40
N LYS A 455 13.09 36.39 -3.20
CA LYS A 455 12.50 35.89 -1.94
C LYS A 455 13.31 36.40 -0.73
N GLY A 456 12.62 36.81 0.34
CA GLY A 456 13.29 37.20 1.58
C GLY A 456 14.18 36.08 2.13
N VAL A 457 15.24 36.42 2.88
CA VAL A 457 16.20 35.46 3.46
C VAL A 457 15.51 34.32 4.21
N LYS A 458 14.45 34.63 4.97
CA LYS A 458 13.65 33.64 5.71
C LYS A 458 13.02 32.56 4.82
N GLU A 459 12.60 32.90 3.61
CA GLU A 459 12.01 31.93 2.68
C GLU A 459 13.07 31.04 2.03
N HIS A 460 14.26 31.58 1.74
CA HIS A 460 15.39 30.76 1.29
C HIS A 460 15.81 29.74 2.35
N ILE A 461 15.88 30.15 3.63
CA ILE A 461 16.19 29.25 4.74
C ILE A 461 15.14 28.12 4.83
N LYS A 462 13.84 28.44 4.75
CA LYS A 462 12.78 27.42 4.77
C LYS A 462 12.87 26.44 3.61
N MET A 463 13.17 26.92 2.40
CA MET A 463 13.35 26.05 1.24
C MET A 463 14.60 25.17 1.36
N ALA A 464 15.70 25.71 1.87
CA ALA A 464 16.93 24.94 2.12
C ALA A 464 16.69 23.86 3.17
N LEU A 465 16.02 24.18 4.29
CA LEU A 465 15.62 23.20 5.31
C LEU A 465 14.70 22.14 4.73
N PHE A 466 13.74 22.53 3.89
CA PHE A 466 12.85 21.57 3.22
C PHE A 466 13.63 20.64 2.28
N ALA A 467 14.57 21.17 1.49
CA ALA A 467 15.43 20.37 0.62
C ALA A 467 16.32 19.40 1.42
N LEU A 468 16.87 19.85 2.56
CA LEU A 468 17.65 18.98 3.46
C LEU A 468 16.81 17.84 4.02
N VAL A 469 15.56 18.10 4.42
CA VAL A 469 14.64 17.04 4.85
C VAL A 469 14.33 16.06 3.73
N LEU A 470 14.11 16.54 2.50
CA LEU A 470 13.90 15.65 1.34
C LEU A 470 15.13 14.80 1.02
N ILE A 471 16.34 15.35 1.16
CA ILE A 471 17.59 14.59 1.01
C ILE A 471 17.69 13.51 2.09
N GLY A 472 17.41 13.86 3.36
CA GLY A 472 17.41 12.92 4.46
C GLY A 472 16.42 11.77 4.28
N MET A 473 15.18 12.08 3.87
CA MET A 473 14.15 11.07 3.55
C MET A 473 14.57 10.16 2.38
N SER A 474 15.30 10.71 1.39
CA SER A 474 15.77 9.95 0.23
C SER A 474 16.95 9.02 0.55
N TYR A 475 17.52 9.09 1.76
CA TYR A 475 18.69 8.31 2.13
C TYR A 475 18.40 6.81 2.11
N VAL A 476 17.24 6.37 2.61
CA VAL A 476 16.85 4.95 2.59
C VAL A 476 16.76 4.43 1.15
N THR A 477 16.11 5.19 0.27
CA THR A 477 16.07 4.89 -1.17
C THR A 477 17.47 4.78 -1.76
N TYR A 478 18.36 5.74 -1.46
CA TYR A 478 19.74 5.71 -1.94
C TYR A 478 20.49 4.48 -1.45
N TYR A 479 20.41 4.18 -0.15
CA TYR A 479 21.08 3.05 0.48
C TYR A 479 20.60 1.73 -0.15
N MET A 480 19.29 1.50 -0.19
CA MET A 480 18.72 0.25 -0.70
C MET A 480 18.92 0.09 -2.21
N THR A 481 18.78 1.15 -3.01
CA THR A 481 19.10 1.07 -4.45
C THR A 481 20.58 0.77 -4.69
N THR A 482 21.48 1.25 -3.83
CA THR A 482 22.90 0.90 -3.89
C THR A 482 23.07 -0.59 -3.59
N VAL A 483 22.49 -1.11 -2.50
CA VAL A 483 22.52 -2.53 -2.14
C VAL A 483 21.99 -3.39 -3.29
N ILE A 484 20.82 -3.07 -3.84
CA ILE A 484 20.22 -3.79 -4.96
C ILE A 484 21.14 -3.78 -6.18
N TYR A 485 21.70 -2.63 -6.54
CA TYR A 485 22.58 -2.52 -7.70
C TYR A 485 23.86 -3.33 -7.51
N THR A 486 24.53 -3.20 -6.35
CA THR A 486 25.75 -3.94 -6.05
C THR A 486 25.48 -5.44 -6.02
N SER A 487 24.38 -5.89 -5.40
CA SER A 487 24.02 -7.30 -5.30
C SER A 487 23.53 -7.88 -6.64
N THR A 488 22.95 -7.07 -7.52
CA THR A 488 22.48 -7.54 -8.83
C THR A 488 23.64 -7.69 -9.82
N PHE A 489 24.56 -6.72 -9.84
CA PHE A 489 25.54 -6.59 -10.91
C PHE A 489 26.98 -6.93 -10.51
N LEU A 490 27.32 -6.87 -9.22
CA LEU A 490 28.70 -7.03 -8.74
C LEU A 490 28.92 -8.30 -7.91
N THR A 491 27.87 -8.96 -7.41
CA THR A 491 27.98 -10.24 -6.67
C THR A 491 27.51 -11.42 -7.52
N GLU A 492 28.03 -12.62 -7.24
CA GLU A 492 27.59 -13.87 -7.88
C GLU A 492 26.30 -14.43 -7.27
N GLU A 493 25.98 -14.08 -6.03
CA GLU A 493 24.73 -14.44 -5.35
C GLU A 493 23.57 -13.56 -5.82
N ARG A 494 22.96 -13.94 -6.95
CA ARG A 494 21.85 -13.17 -7.53
C ARG A 494 20.51 -13.44 -6.83
N PHE A 495 20.26 -14.67 -6.42
CA PHE A 495 18.96 -15.10 -5.88
C PHE A 495 19.13 -16.31 -4.95
N THR A 496 18.50 -16.26 -3.80
CA THR A 496 18.20 -17.47 -3.03
C THR A 496 16.95 -18.10 -3.65
N TYR A 497 17.13 -19.01 -4.61
CA TYR A 497 16.07 -19.93 -5.07
C TYR A 497 15.77 -21.03 -4.03
N ASP A 498 15.88 -20.64 -2.78
CA ASP A 498 15.88 -21.52 -1.62
C ASP A 498 14.48 -22.06 -1.35
N ILE A 499 13.47 -21.29 -1.73
CA ILE A 499 12.05 -21.63 -1.62
C ILE A 499 11.44 -21.53 -3.02
N VAL A 500 11.25 -22.68 -3.67
CA VAL A 500 10.58 -22.76 -4.97
C VAL A 500 9.07 -22.95 -4.79
N SER A 501 8.69 -23.76 -3.81
CA SER A 501 7.32 -24.19 -3.51
C SER A 501 7.20 -24.38 -2.00
N PHE A 502 6.03 -24.09 -1.45
CA PHE A 502 5.71 -24.45 -0.07
C PHE A 502 5.27 -25.92 0.04
N GLY A 503 4.75 -26.51 -1.04
CA GLY A 503 4.33 -27.91 -1.05
C GLY A 503 5.48 -28.92 -1.06
N ASP A 504 6.69 -28.50 -1.46
CA ASP A 504 7.91 -29.32 -1.42
C ASP A 504 9.08 -28.40 -1.05
N ILE A 505 9.53 -28.47 0.21
CA ILE A 505 10.45 -27.48 0.79
C ILE A 505 11.84 -28.09 0.74
N ALA A 506 12.71 -27.51 -0.08
CA ALA A 506 14.03 -28.05 -0.31
C ALA A 506 14.97 -27.87 0.90
N LYS A 507 14.90 -26.71 1.57
CA LYS A 507 15.83 -26.32 2.63
C LYS A 507 15.17 -26.35 4.03
N PRO A 508 15.69 -27.12 4.99
CA PRO A 508 15.13 -27.23 6.34
C PRO A 508 14.98 -25.90 7.10
N ASP A 509 15.90 -24.96 6.89
CA ASP A 509 15.93 -23.66 7.58
C ASP A 509 14.65 -22.81 7.39
N TYR A 510 13.87 -23.12 6.34
CA TYR A 510 12.63 -22.40 6.04
C TYR A 510 11.38 -23.10 6.56
N ALA A 511 11.49 -24.37 6.99
CA ALA A 511 10.34 -25.21 7.31
C ALA A 511 9.45 -24.59 8.41
N GLU A 512 10.05 -24.24 9.55
CA GLU A 512 9.32 -23.66 10.69
C GLU A 512 8.67 -22.32 10.32
N LYS A 513 9.41 -21.41 9.68
CA LYS A 513 8.87 -20.14 9.22
C LYS A 513 7.71 -20.32 8.22
N ILE A 514 7.81 -21.30 7.31
CA ILE A 514 6.73 -21.59 6.35
C ILE A 514 5.49 -22.11 7.08
N LYS A 515 5.68 -23.04 8.01
CA LYS A 515 4.61 -23.61 8.84
C LYS A 515 3.89 -22.52 9.64
N ASP A 516 4.64 -21.63 10.26
CA ASP A 516 4.10 -20.59 11.13
C ASP A 516 3.39 -19.48 10.37
N GLN A 517 3.86 -19.16 9.16
CA GLN A 517 3.32 -18.04 8.40
C GLN A 517 2.23 -18.42 7.38
N PHE A 518 2.27 -19.63 6.81
CA PHE A 518 1.46 -19.96 5.62
C PHE A 518 0.58 -21.20 5.77
N PHE A 519 0.96 -22.19 6.59
CA PHE A 519 0.24 -23.46 6.69
C PHE A 519 -0.89 -23.43 7.70
N VAL A 520 -2.04 -23.91 7.25
CA VAL A 520 -3.19 -24.30 8.07
C VAL A 520 -3.21 -25.81 8.16
N GLU A 521 -2.93 -26.34 9.35
CA GLU A 521 -3.05 -27.77 9.63
C GLU A 521 -4.53 -28.19 9.58
N ASN A 522 -4.80 -29.38 9.03
CA ASN A 522 -6.15 -29.94 8.92
C ASN A 522 -7.18 -28.95 8.34
N PRO A 523 -6.94 -28.41 7.13
CA PRO A 523 -7.77 -27.33 6.57
C PRO A 523 -9.26 -27.70 6.55
N SER A 524 -9.60 -28.97 6.32
CA SER A 524 -10.98 -29.49 6.34
C SER A 524 -11.76 -29.25 7.65
N GLU A 525 -11.07 -28.99 8.76
CA GLU A 525 -11.69 -28.68 10.06
C GLU A 525 -12.00 -27.20 10.22
N THR A 526 -11.32 -26.33 9.48
CA THR A 526 -11.53 -24.88 9.54
C THR A 526 -12.80 -24.46 8.79
N PHE A 527 -13.44 -23.39 9.27
CA PHE A 527 -14.71 -22.91 8.70
C PHE A 527 -14.60 -22.57 7.21
N PHE A 528 -13.54 -21.85 6.81
CA PHE A 528 -13.36 -21.39 5.44
C PHE A 528 -13.27 -22.57 4.46
N PHE A 529 -12.34 -23.49 4.69
CA PHE A 529 -12.10 -24.62 3.79
C PHE A 529 -13.27 -25.62 3.78
N LYS A 530 -13.93 -25.84 4.92
CA LYS A 530 -15.09 -26.74 5.02
C LYS A 530 -16.32 -26.21 4.28
N TYR A 531 -16.68 -24.95 4.51
CA TYR A 531 -17.98 -24.43 4.09
C TYR A 531 -17.91 -23.55 2.84
N LEU A 532 -16.85 -22.74 2.70
CA LEU A 532 -16.76 -21.72 1.66
C LEU A 532 -15.90 -22.16 0.48
N ALA A 533 -14.77 -22.82 0.76
CA ALA A 533 -13.78 -23.10 -0.26
C ALA A 533 -14.27 -24.15 -1.28
N LEU A 534 -13.88 -23.99 -2.55
CA LEU A 534 -14.10 -24.98 -3.58
C LEU A 534 -13.42 -26.30 -3.16
N SER A 535 -14.09 -27.44 -3.35
CA SER A 535 -13.54 -28.73 -2.91
C SER A 535 -12.25 -29.06 -3.65
N SER A 536 -11.13 -28.99 -2.94
CA SER A 536 -9.84 -29.54 -3.39
C SER A 536 -9.75 -30.97 -2.87
N HIS A 537 -10.09 -31.97 -3.70
CA HIS A 537 -9.48 -33.28 -3.49
C HIS A 537 -7.98 -33.13 -3.83
N PRO A 538 -7.05 -33.59 -2.97
CA PRO A 538 -5.63 -33.61 -3.31
C PRO A 538 -5.48 -34.37 -4.64
N GLN A 539 -4.68 -33.82 -5.55
CA GLN A 539 -4.46 -34.45 -6.86
C GLN A 539 -3.94 -35.88 -6.65
N GLN A 540 -4.74 -36.85 -7.10
CA GLN A 540 -4.27 -38.19 -7.47
C GLN A 540 -3.10 -38.08 -8.44
#